data_AF-A0A2D9T1Y8-F1
#
_entry.id   AF-A0A2D9T1Y8-F1
#
_cell.length_a   1.000
_cell.length_b   1.000
_cell.length_c   1.000
_cell.angle_alpha   90.00
_cell.angle_beta   90.00
_cell.angle_gamma   90.00
#
_symmetry.space_group_name_H-M   'P 1'
#
loop_
_entity.id
_entity.type
_entity.pdbx_description
1 polymer ?
#
loop_
_entity_poly.entity_id
_entity_poly.type
_entity_poly.pdbx_seq_one_letter_code
_entity_poly.pdbx_strand_id
1 'polypeptide(L)'
;MADEGEKHDGPAHASPYGLSTLAPAIRLVDVAQEIAEADQMIGAVASSKLDVIARQIRALQEEAKRVLQETKRDLDLHRAECRFTRRPGHVYHLYQKADGRLVWSMVGPEEWGGRGPHEFRGSYRLEADRSWTPTSELADRDEALAPEAILRHLLPE
;
A
#
# COMPACT_ATOMS: atom_id res chain seq x y z
N MET A 1 -45.03 12.91 35.81
CA MET A 1 -45.53 12.42 34.51
C MET A 1 -45.20 10.95 34.47
N ALA A 2 -46.22 10.09 34.62
CA ALA A 2 -46.04 8.66 34.52
C ALA A 2 -45.89 8.33 33.03
N ASP A 3 -44.77 7.73 32.67
CA ASP A 3 -44.54 7.15 31.35
C ASP A 3 -45.43 5.91 31.25
N GLU A 4 -46.61 6.04 30.63
CA GLU A 4 -47.45 4.90 30.29
C GLU A 4 -46.75 4.14 29.16
N GLY A 5 -45.88 3.22 29.55
CA GLY A 5 -45.20 2.31 28.64
C GLY A 5 -46.21 1.62 27.71
N GLU A 6 -45.90 1.66 26.42
CA GLU A 6 -46.70 1.07 25.34
C GLU A 6 -47.09 -0.38 25.69
N LYS A 7 -48.40 -0.64 25.87
CA LYS A 7 -48.91 -1.98 26.15
C LYS A 7 -48.75 -2.84 24.90
N HIS A 8 -48.01 -3.93 25.01
CA HIS A 8 -47.85 -4.87 23.90
C HIS A 8 -49.20 -5.48 23.52
N ASP A 9 -49.66 -5.26 22.30
CA ASP A 9 -50.95 -5.72 21.77
C ASP A 9 -50.75 -6.72 20.60
N GLY A 10 -50.27 -7.92 20.92
CA GLY A 10 -49.89 -8.93 19.93
C GLY A 10 -49.95 -10.36 20.49
N PRO A 11 -49.71 -11.39 19.66
CA PRO A 11 -49.94 -12.77 20.06
C PRO A 11 -49.05 -13.20 21.23
N ALA A 12 -49.59 -14.07 22.11
CA ALA A 12 -49.00 -14.40 23.41
C ALA A 12 -47.53 -14.90 23.38
N HIS A 13 -47.10 -15.49 22.26
CA HIS A 13 -45.72 -15.98 22.09
C HIS A 13 -44.70 -14.88 21.80
N ALA A 14 -45.15 -13.68 21.40
CA ALA A 14 -44.29 -12.53 21.14
C ALA A 14 -44.19 -11.58 22.36
N SER A 15 -44.91 -11.89 23.44
CA SER A 15 -45.00 -11.01 24.61
C SER A 15 -43.65 -10.92 25.35
N PRO A 16 -43.22 -9.73 25.83
CA PRO A 16 -41.90 -9.52 26.46
C PRO A 16 -41.81 -10.07 27.89
N TYR A 17 -42.94 -10.53 28.44
CA TYR A 17 -43.09 -11.07 29.79
C TYR A 17 -43.80 -12.42 29.73
N GLY A 18 -43.43 -13.32 30.64
CA GLY A 18 -44.02 -14.66 30.72
C GLY A 18 -45.53 -14.60 31.01
N LEU A 19 -46.34 -15.05 30.05
CA LEU A 19 -47.80 -15.14 30.19
C LEU A 19 -48.27 -16.49 30.75
N SER A 20 -47.35 -17.41 31.03
CA SER A 20 -47.61 -18.74 31.58
C SER A 20 -46.88 -18.93 32.91
N THR A 21 -47.48 -19.66 33.85
CA THR A 21 -46.86 -20.04 35.12
C THR A 21 -45.68 -21.01 34.96
N LEU A 22 -45.57 -21.67 33.80
CA LEU A 22 -44.41 -22.49 33.41
C LEU A 22 -43.34 -21.68 32.66
N ALA A 23 -43.57 -20.39 32.42
CA ALA A 23 -42.56 -19.55 31.79
C ALA A 23 -41.38 -19.34 32.75
N PRO A 24 -40.13 -19.34 32.23
CA PRO A 24 -38.97 -19.02 33.04
C PRO A 24 -39.09 -17.61 33.62
N ALA A 25 -38.75 -17.44 34.90
CA ALA A 25 -38.75 -16.13 35.54
C ALA A 25 -37.61 -15.27 34.96
N ILE A 26 -37.95 -14.23 34.20
CA ILE A 26 -36.98 -13.26 33.69
C ILE A 26 -36.52 -12.42 34.89
N ARG A 27 -35.30 -12.65 35.38
CA ARG A 27 -34.71 -11.82 36.43
C ARG A 27 -33.90 -10.72 35.77
N LEU A 28 -33.95 -9.51 36.33
CA LEU A 28 -33.17 -8.36 35.85
C LEU A 28 -31.66 -8.66 35.78
N VAL A 29 -31.19 -9.56 36.65
CA VAL A 29 -29.81 -10.07 36.67
C VAL A 29 -29.49 -10.90 35.43
N ASP A 30 -30.42 -11.73 34.95
CA ASP A 30 -30.22 -12.58 33.78
C ASP A 30 -30.12 -11.71 32.51
N VAL A 31 -30.95 -10.67 32.38
CA VAL A 31 -30.88 -9.69 31.27
C VAL A 31 -29.61 -8.84 31.33
N ALA A 32 -29.22 -8.36 32.51
CA ALA A 32 -27.99 -7.58 32.67
C ALA A 32 -26.74 -8.39 32.32
N GLN A 33 -26.74 -9.70 32.63
CA GLN A 33 -25.65 -10.60 32.25
C GLN A 33 -25.60 -10.80 30.73
N GLU A 34 -26.74 -11.02 30.07
CA GLU A 34 -26.81 -11.18 28.61
C GLU A 34 -26.32 -9.91 27.88
N ILE A 35 -26.72 -8.72 28.35
CA ILE A 35 -26.22 -7.44 27.80
C ILE A 35 -24.71 -7.33 27.98
N ALA A 36 -24.18 -7.67 29.17
CA ALA A 36 -22.75 -7.60 29.41
C ALA A 36 -21.96 -8.58 28.52
N GLU A 37 -22.48 -9.79 28.28
CA GLU A 37 -21.88 -10.76 27.36
C GLU A 37 -21.92 -10.26 25.91
N ALA A 38 -23.04 -9.66 25.48
CA ALA A 38 -23.17 -9.05 24.16
C ALA A 38 -22.18 -7.89 23.95
N ASP A 39 -22.05 -6.98 24.93
CA ASP A 39 -21.10 -5.86 24.89
C ASP A 39 -19.64 -6.34 24.79
N GLN A 40 -19.30 -7.40 25.53
CA GLN A 40 -17.97 -8.02 25.44
C GLN A 40 -17.70 -8.60 24.05
N MET A 41 -18.68 -9.31 23.47
CA MET A 41 -18.56 -9.85 22.12
C MET A 41 -18.43 -8.73 21.08
N ILE A 42 -19.25 -7.68 21.17
CA ILE A 42 -19.19 -6.52 20.28
C ILE A 42 -17.83 -5.83 20.41
N GLY A 43 -17.34 -5.63 21.63
CA GLY A 43 -16.02 -5.05 21.90
C GLY A 43 -14.88 -5.88 21.29
N ALA A 44 -14.94 -7.20 21.42
CA ALA A 44 -13.96 -8.12 20.82
C ALA A 44 -13.99 -8.06 19.28
N VAL A 45 -15.18 -8.08 18.67
CA VAL A 45 -15.35 -7.96 17.22
C VAL A 45 -14.87 -6.62 16.70
N ALA A 46 -15.22 -5.52 17.37
CA ALA A 46 -14.78 -4.17 17.02
C ALA A 46 -13.25 -4.07 17.08
N SER A 47 -12.64 -4.59 18.15
CA SER A 47 -11.18 -4.60 18.33
C SER A 47 -10.48 -5.38 17.22
N SER A 48 -11.00 -6.55 16.85
CA SER A 48 -10.46 -7.36 15.75
C SER A 48 -10.55 -6.63 14.40
N LYS A 49 -11.69 -6.00 14.10
CA LYS A 49 -11.86 -5.21 12.86
C LYS A 49 -10.93 -4.00 12.83
N LEU A 50 -10.77 -3.30 13.95
CA LEU A 50 -9.85 -2.16 14.05
C LEU A 50 -8.39 -2.60 13.90
N ASP A 51 -8.00 -3.79 14.38
CA ASP A 51 -6.66 -4.34 14.14
C ASP A 51 -6.40 -4.56 12.64
N VAL A 52 -7.36 -5.16 11.92
CA VAL A 52 -7.26 -5.34 10.46
C VAL A 52 -7.04 -4.00 9.75
N ILE A 53 -7.85 -2.99 10.10
CA ILE A 53 -7.74 -1.65 9.52
C ILE A 53 -6.37 -1.04 9.85
N ALA A 54 -5.90 -1.17 11.10
CA ALA A 54 -4.60 -0.66 11.51
C ALA A 54 -3.45 -1.31 10.73
N ARG A 55 -3.52 -2.63 10.48
CA ARG A 55 -2.55 -3.34 9.64
C ARG A 55 -2.56 -2.85 8.19
N GLN A 56 -3.75 -2.61 7.63
CA GLN A 56 -3.88 -2.05 6.27
C GLN A 56 -3.29 -0.63 6.19
N ILE A 57 -3.57 0.24 7.17
CA ILE A 57 -3.00 1.59 7.23
C ILE A 57 -1.47 1.53 7.28
N ARG A 58 -0.90 0.64 8.09
CA ARG A 58 0.56 0.46 8.15
C ARG A 58 1.13 0.03 6.80
N ALA A 59 0.49 -0.91 6.11
CA ALA A 59 0.91 -1.34 4.79
C ALA A 59 0.89 -0.18 3.78
N LEU A 60 -0.18 0.62 3.76
CA LEU A 60 -0.30 1.81 2.91
C LEU A 60 0.77 2.86 3.24
N GLN A 61 1.11 3.04 4.52
CA GLN A 61 2.17 3.96 4.93
C GLN A 61 3.55 3.52 4.41
N GLU A 62 3.86 2.22 4.46
CA GLU A 62 5.13 1.69 3.93
C GLU A 62 5.18 1.79 2.40
N GLU A 63 4.06 1.54 1.72
CA GLU A 63 3.95 1.76 0.28
C GLU A 63 4.16 3.23 -0.10
N ALA A 64 3.51 4.16 0.60
CA ALA A 64 3.70 5.60 0.39
C ALA A 64 5.16 6.02 0.62
N LYS A 65 5.84 5.48 1.64
CA LYS A 65 7.27 5.75 1.87
C LYS A 65 8.13 5.28 0.70
N ARG A 66 7.88 4.10 0.15
CA ARG A 66 8.60 3.57 -1.02
C ARG A 66 8.43 4.48 -2.23
N VAL A 67 7.19 4.84 -2.56
CA VAL A 67 6.87 5.75 -3.67
C VAL A 67 7.57 7.10 -3.51
N LEU A 68 7.61 7.66 -2.29
CA LEU A 68 8.31 8.93 -2.03
C LEU A 68 9.84 8.80 -2.19
N GLN A 69 10.44 7.69 -1.77
CA GLN A 69 11.87 7.45 -1.94
C GLN A 69 12.24 7.31 -3.42
N GLU A 70 11.44 6.57 -4.19
CA GLU A 70 11.59 6.42 -5.64
C GLU A 70 11.45 7.78 -6.33
N THR A 71 10.40 8.53 -6.01
CA THR A 71 10.16 9.88 -6.57
C THR A 71 11.33 10.82 -6.25
N LYS A 72 11.87 10.78 -5.02
CA LYS A 72 13.02 11.58 -4.63
C LYS A 72 14.26 11.21 -5.44
N ARG A 73 14.55 9.91 -5.56
CA ARG A 73 15.67 9.40 -6.37
C ARG A 73 15.55 9.88 -7.81
N ASP A 74 14.38 9.73 -8.41
CA ASP A 74 14.14 10.10 -9.80
C ASP A 74 14.25 11.60 -10.00
N LEU A 75 13.76 12.42 -9.06
CA LEU A 75 13.93 13.87 -9.09
C LEU A 75 15.42 14.27 -9.00
N ASP A 76 16.18 13.63 -8.13
CA ASP A 76 17.62 13.89 -7.97
C ASP A 76 18.39 13.49 -9.24
N LEU A 77 18.03 12.37 -9.87
CA LEU A 77 18.54 11.95 -11.18
C LEU A 77 18.15 12.92 -12.31
N HIS A 78 16.93 13.46 -12.27
CA HIS A 78 16.49 14.46 -13.25
C HIS A 78 17.24 15.78 -13.15
N ARG A 79 17.62 16.19 -11.94
CA ARG A 79 18.37 17.42 -11.63
C ARG A 79 19.81 17.39 -12.14
N ALA A 80 20.38 16.21 -12.40
CA ALA A 80 21.73 16.09 -12.94
C ALA A 80 21.86 16.82 -14.29
N GLU A 81 23.00 17.49 -14.51
CA GLU A 81 23.18 18.31 -15.72
C GLU A 81 23.21 17.40 -16.96
N CYS A 82 22.50 17.82 -18.00
CA CYS A 82 22.42 17.08 -19.25
C CYS A 82 22.65 18.05 -20.42
N ARG A 83 23.60 17.74 -21.30
CA ARG A 83 23.94 18.57 -22.47
C ARG A 83 23.21 18.14 -23.74
N PHE A 84 22.33 17.13 -23.64
CA PHE A 84 21.60 16.55 -24.77
C PHE A 84 20.12 16.40 -24.44
N THR A 85 19.30 16.23 -25.47
CA THR A 85 17.87 15.92 -25.30
C THR A 85 17.72 14.45 -24.93
N ARG A 86 17.18 14.19 -23.73
CA ARG A 86 16.90 12.85 -23.22
C ARG A 86 15.74 12.23 -24.00
N ARG A 87 15.93 11.02 -24.52
CA ARG A 87 14.95 10.24 -25.28
C ARG A 87 14.62 8.96 -24.51
N PRO A 88 13.34 8.66 -24.26
CA PRO A 88 12.94 7.38 -23.68
C PRO A 88 13.44 6.19 -24.50
N GLY A 89 13.72 5.07 -23.83
CA GLY A 89 14.23 3.82 -24.41
C GLY A 89 15.75 3.73 -24.52
N HIS A 90 16.48 4.81 -24.26
CA HIS A 90 17.95 4.81 -24.32
C HIS A 90 18.59 4.66 -22.93
N VAL A 91 19.76 4.02 -22.92
CA VAL A 91 20.62 3.92 -21.75
C VAL A 91 21.54 5.14 -21.69
N TYR A 92 21.64 5.72 -20.50
CA TYR A 92 22.47 6.86 -20.17
C TYR A 92 23.35 6.54 -18.97
N HIS A 93 24.52 7.16 -18.91
CA HIS A 93 25.52 6.92 -17.89
C HIS A 93 25.67 8.16 -17.01
N LEU A 94 25.58 7.96 -15.70
CA LEU A 94 25.72 9.01 -14.70
C LEU A 94 27.17 9.08 -14.22
N TYR A 95 27.73 10.28 -14.26
CA TYR A 95 29.06 10.58 -13.76
C TYR A 95 29.03 11.70 -12.74
N GLN A 96 29.99 11.70 -11.81
CA GLN A 96 30.22 12.79 -10.88
C GLN A 96 31.50 13.55 -11.20
N LYS A 97 31.35 14.87 -11.36
CA LYS A 97 32.47 15.79 -11.54
C LYS A 97 33.26 15.95 -10.24
N ALA A 98 34.49 16.44 -10.34
CA ALA A 98 35.30 16.81 -9.17
C ALA A 98 34.62 17.85 -8.26
N ASP A 99 33.77 18.72 -8.82
CA ASP A 99 32.94 19.70 -8.09
C ASP A 99 31.70 19.06 -7.40
N GLY A 100 31.59 17.73 -7.39
CA GLY A 100 30.49 17.00 -6.76
C GLY A 100 29.19 16.95 -7.56
N ARG A 101 29.06 17.72 -8.65
CA ARG A 101 27.87 17.73 -9.50
C ARG A 101 27.72 16.45 -10.33
N LEU A 102 26.47 16.00 -10.47
CA LEU A 102 26.10 14.86 -11.29
C LEU A 102 25.83 15.30 -12.73
N VAL A 103 26.33 14.53 -13.70
CA VAL A 103 26.17 14.78 -15.13
C VAL A 103 25.84 13.51 -15.90
N TRP A 104 24.93 13.64 -16.86
CA TRP A 104 24.55 12.58 -17.77
C TRP A 104 25.45 12.55 -19.02
N SER A 105 25.77 11.34 -19.47
CA SER A 105 26.53 11.04 -20.68
C SER A 105 25.85 9.90 -21.46
N MET A 106 26.02 9.89 -22.78
CA MET A 106 25.64 8.75 -23.62
C MET A 106 26.77 7.71 -23.77
N VAL A 107 27.99 8.09 -23.42
CA VAL A 107 29.18 7.25 -23.54
C VAL A 107 29.47 6.58 -22.21
N GLY A 108 29.55 5.26 -22.21
CA GLY A 108 29.80 4.43 -21.03
C GLY A 108 31.28 4.35 -20.63
N PRO A 109 31.60 3.88 -19.40
CA PRO A 109 32.96 3.87 -18.85
C PRO A 109 33.95 3.06 -19.68
N GLU A 110 33.49 1.99 -20.32
CA GLU A 110 34.31 1.11 -21.19
C GLU A 110 34.73 1.81 -22.49
N GLU A 111 33.86 2.66 -23.03
CA GLU A 111 34.10 3.41 -24.27
C GLU A 111 35.06 4.58 -24.07
N TRP A 112 35.27 5.04 -22.83
CA TRP A 112 36.23 6.10 -22.51
C TRP A 112 37.70 5.66 -22.56
N GLY A 113 37.99 4.40 -22.88
CA GLY A 113 39.37 3.92 -23.06
C GLY A 113 40.22 4.00 -21.79
N GLY A 114 39.61 3.84 -20.61
CA GLY A 114 40.31 3.72 -19.32
C GLY A 114 40.57 5.03 -18.57
N ARG A 115 40.44 6.20 -19.20
CA ARG A 115 40.41 7.52 -18.51
C ARG A 115 39.10 8.24 -18.81
N GLY A 116 38.04 7.81 -18.15
CA GLY A 116 36.81 8.59 -18.08
C GLY A 116 37.08 9.97 -17.48
N PRO A 117 36.42 11.04 -17.96
CA PRO A 117 36.65 12.40 -17.48
C PRO A 117 36.22 12.60 -16.02
N HIS A 118 35.32 11.75 -15.52
CA HIS A 118 34.59 11.90 -14.26
C HIS A 118 34.37 10.53 -13.58
N GLU A 119 34.08 10.51 -12.28
CA GLU A 119 33.81 9.28 -11.52
C GLU A 119 32.50 8.64 -12.00
N PHE A 120 32.52 7.37 -12.36
CA PHE A 120 31.34 6.64 -12.81
C PHE A 120 30.44 6.29 -11.62
N ARG A 121 29.16 6.67 -11.69
CA ARG A 121 28.17 6.40 -10.64
C ARG A 121 27.21 5.26 -10.99
N GLY A 122 26.85 5.12 -12.27
CA GLY A 122 25.96 4.05 -12.72
C GLY A 122 25.40 4.28 -14.12
N SER A 123 24.72 3.27 -14.65
CA SER A 123 24.03 3.31 -15.93
C SER A 123 22.54 3.12 -15.71
N TYR A 124 21.72 3.87 -16.45
CA TYR A 124 20.27 3.89 -16.28
C TYR A 124 19.57 4.00 -17.64
N ARG A 125 18.49 3.26 -17.84
CA ARG A 125 17.58 3.45 -18.98
C ARG A 125 16.52 4.48 -18.60
N LEU A 126 16.27 5.43 -19.50
CA LEU A 126 15.14 6.33 -19.37
C LEU A 126 13.88 5.66 -19.91
N GLU A 127 12.87 5.49 -19.07
CA GLU A 127 11.62 4.85 -19.45
C GLU A 127 10.62 5.83 -20.08
N ALA A 128 9.53 5.28 -20.65
CA ALA A 128 8.47 6.07 -21.30
C ALA A 128 7.74 7.01 -20.32
N ASP A 129 7.61 6.59 -19.07
CA ASP A 129 7.04 7.38 -17.96
C ASP A 129 8.03 8.41 -17.37
N ARG A 130 9.24 8.50 -17.94
CA ARG A 130 10.39 9.30 -17.48
C ARG A 130 11.04 8.80 -16.19
N SER A 131 10.68 7.64 -15.68
CA SER A 131 11.42 6.99 -14.60
C SER A 131 12.79 6.51 -15.07
N TRP A 132 13.71 6.33 -14.12
CA TRP A 132 15.05 5.82 -14.39
C TRP A 132 15.20 4.40 -13.85
N THR A 133 15.43 3.43 -14.74
CA THR A 133 15.72 2.05 -14.35
C THR A 133 17.22 1.81 -14.39
N PRO A 134 17.88 1.39 -13.29
CA PRO A 134 19.27 0.98 -13.31
C PRO A 134 19.50 -0.17 -14.30
N THR A 135 20.65 -0.19 -15.00
CA THR A 135 20.93 -1.27 -15.96
C THR A 135 20.93 -2.67 -15.35
N SER A 136 21.23 -2.77 -14.06
CA SER A 136 21.18 -4.04 -13.31
C SER A 136 19.78 -4.61 -13.16
N GLU A 137 18.74 -3.77 -13.18
CA GLU A 137 17.35 -4.15 -12.94
C GLU A 137 16.53 -4.21 -14.24
N LEU A 138 17.15 -3.94 -15.40
CA LEU A 138 16.45 -3.89 -16.68
C LEU A 138 15.87 -5.24 -17.10
N ALA A 139 16.63 -6.33 -16.88
CA ALA A 139 16.20 -7.67 -17.28
C ALA A 139 14.93 -8.08 -16.52
N ASP A 140 14.94 -7.91 -15.20
CA ASP A 140 13.81 -8.24 -14.34
C ASP A 140 12.58 -7.39 -14.69
N ARG A 141 12.78 -6.10 -14.99
CA ARG A 141 11.69 -5.19 -15.38
C ARG A 141 11.11 -5.55 -16.75
N ASP A 142 11.95 -5.86 -17.73
CA ASP A 142 11.51 -6.25 -19.07
C ASP A 142 10.78 -7.60 -19.05
N GLU A 143 11.21 -8.54 -18.21
CA GLU A 143 10.52 -9.81 -17.98
C GLU A 143 9.15 -9.58 -17.31
N ALA A 144 9.08 -8.73 -16.28
CA ALA A 144 7.82 -8.42 -15.60
C ALA A 144 6.80 -7.73 -16.51
N LEU A 145 7.26 -6.91 -17.46
CA LEU A 145 6.42 -6.23 -18.46
C LEU A 145 6.12 -7.09 -19.70
N ALA A 146 6.70 -8.29 -19.80
CA ALA A 146 6.42 -9.18 -20.91
C ALA A 146 4.92 -9.50 -20.95
N PRO A 147 4.26 -9.44 -22.12
CA PRO A 147 2.83 -9.70 -22.25
C PRO A 147 2.43 -11.06 -21.64
N GLU A 148 3.30 -12.05 -21.77
CA GLU A 148 3.13 -13.40 -21.24
C GLU A 148 3.15 -13.44 -19.70
N ALA A 149 4.04 -12.67 -19.07
CA ALA A 149 4.14 -12.59 -17.61
C ALA A 149 2.91 -11.87 -17.02
N ILE A 150 2.47 -10.79 -17.67
CA ILE A 150 1.25 -10.06 -17.29
C ILE A 150 0.03 -10.98 -17.37
N LEU A 151 -0.10 -11.76 -18.45
CA LEU A 151 -1.21 -12.69 -18.63
C LEU A 151 -1.22 -13.80 -17.57
N ARG A 152 -0.05 -14.38 -17.23
CA ARG A 152 0.06 -15.38 -16.15
C ARG A 152 -0.36 -14.82 -14.79
N HIS A 153 -0.05 -13.55 -14.52
CA HIS A 153 -0.39 -12.94 -13.23
C HIS A 153 -1.89 -12.61 -13.12
N LEU A 154 -2.53 -12.22 -14.23
CA LEU A 154 -3.93 -11.80 -14.25
C LEU A 154 -4.92 -12.96 -14.46
N LEU A 155 -4.48 -14.06 -15.04
CA LEU A 155 -5.27 -15.28 -15.22
C LEU A 155 -4.57 -16.46 -14.53
N PRO A 156 -4.72 -16.59 -13.20
CA PRO A 156 -4.32 -17.83 -12.54
C PRO A 156 -5.20 -18.99 -13.05
N GLU A 157 -4.60 -20.15 -13.34
CA GLU A 157 -5.34 -21.39 -13.66
C GLU A 157 -6.20 -21.89 -12.50
#